data_AF-A0A972LDV4-F1
#
_entry.id   AF-A0A972LDV4-F1
#
_cell.length_a   1.000
_cell.length_b   1.000
_cell.length_c   1.000
_cell.angle_alpha   90.00
_cell.angle_beta   90.00
_cell.angle_gamma   90.00
#
_symmetry.space_group_name_H-M   'P 1'
#
loop_
_entity.id
_entity.type
_entity.pdbx_description
1 polymer ?
#
loop_
_entity_poly.entity_id
_entity_poly.type
_entity_poly.pdbx_seq_one_letter_code
_entity_poly.pdbx_strand_id
1 'polypeptide(L)'
;MEGNKKYCLCCGEDVPYNVVERHERRELTCQYCGFTLDVENLWEKKELQTNSVALIAEDSRFIRTLLKELLLKNSIVKEVNDSENGLDFVSAYTRMINDRIRPAFVILDLNMPVMDGLTAARTMRALEKKMSLPHTPIIFFSSIKADEGLKKQMSLLAPANYINKGSSPEPEALARRVQFLLNFILEQRQGSSTMQ
;
A
#
# COMPACT_ATOMS: atom_id res chain seq x y z
N MET A 1 -32.78 -19.20 -9.50
CA MET A 1 -31.66 -18.26 -9.71
C MET A 1 -32.14 -16.92 -9.20
N GLU A 2 -31.85 -16.59 -7.94
CA GLU A 2 -32.28 -15.33 -7.33
C GLU A 2 -31.58 -14.18 -8.05
N GLY A 3 -32.35 -13.39 -8.79
CA GLY A 3 -31.84 -12.19 -9.45
C GLY A 3 -31.41 -11.18 -8.40
N ASN A 4 -30.22 -10.60 -8.58
CA ASN A 4 -29.72 -9.55 -7.70
C ASN A 4 -30.75 -8.40 -7.65
N LYS A 5 -31.33 -8.17 -6.47
CA LYS A 5 -32.21 -7.03 -6.19
C LYS A 5 -31.46 -5.97 -5.39
N LYS A 6 -31.87 -4.70 -5.52
CA LYS A 6 -31.39 -3.59 -4.70
C LYS A 6 -32.57 -2.75 -4.22
N TYR A 7 -32.44 -2.16 -3.04
CA TYR A 7 -33.47 -1.28 -2.49
C TYR A 7 -33.57 0.00 -3.31
N CYS A 8 -34.76 0.31 -3.82
CA CYS A 8 -35.03 1.54 -4.56
C CYS A 8 -35.71 2.57 -3.67
N LEU A 9 -35.06 3.72 -3.45
CA LEU A 9 -35.64 4.84 -2.71
C LEU A 9 -36.93 5.38 -3.35
N CYS A 10 -37.09 5.25 -4.66
CA CYS A 10 -38.28 5.69 -5.38
C CYS A 10 -39.44 4.68 -5.29
N CYS A 11 -39.16 3.37 -5.30
CA CYS A 11 -40.20 2.32 -5.21
C CYS A 11 -40.52 1.90 -3.78
N GLY A 12 -39.62 2.14 -2.82
CA GLY A 12 -39.79 1.77 -1.42
C GLY A 12 -39.63 0.27 -1.13
N GLU A 13 -39.01 -0.48 -2.05
CA GLU A 13 -38.84 -1.93 -1.94
C GLU A 13 -37.57 -2.42 -2.66
N ASP A 14 -37.23 -3.70 -2.46
CA ASP A 14 -36.17 -4.38 -3.20
C ASP A 14 -36.62 -4.73 -4.62
N VAL A 15 -35.99 -4.07 -5.59
CA VAL A 15 -36.33 -4.17 -7.01
C VAL A 15 -35.20 -4.84 -7.81
N PRO A 16 -35.51 -5.53 -8.92
CA PRO A 16 -34.50 -5.87 -9.91
C PRO A 16 -33.95 -4.59 -10.56
N TYR A 17 -32.72 -4.67 -11.06
CA TYR A 17 -32.02 -3.53 -11.63
C TYR A 17 -31.49 -3.82 -13.04
N ASN A 18 -31.44 -2.76 -13.86
CA ASN A 18 -30.71 -2.73 -15.12
C ASN A 18 -29.28 -2.23 -14.87
N VAL A 19 -28.36 -2.66 -15.72
CA VAL A 19 -26.99 -2.16 -15.74
C VAL A 19 -26.83 -1.26 -16.96
N VAL A 20 -26.43 -0.02 -16.75
CA VAL A 20 -26.23 0.98 -17.80
C VAL A 20 -24.78 1.42 -17.79
N GLU A 21 -24.04 1.14 -18.85
CA GLU A 21 -22.63 1.55 -18.98
C GLU A 21 -22.52 2.83 -19.82
N ARG A 22 -21.96 3.89 -19.25
CA ARG A 22 -21.76 5.20 -19.88
C ARG A 22 -20.45 5.82 -19.43
N HIS A 23 -19.60 6.24 -20.38
CA HIS A 23 -18.39 7.02 -20.10
C HIS A 23 -17.60 6.51 -18.86
N GLU A 24 -17.24 5.22 -18.88
CA GLU A 24 -16.42 4.58 -17.84
C GLU A 24 -17.11 4.40 -16.47
N ARG A 25 -18.44 4.55 -16.40
CA ARG A 25 -19.27 4.26 -15.24
C ARG A 25 -20.34 3.22 -15.56
N ARG A 26 -20.61 2.34 -14.60
CA ARG A 26 -21.63 1.31 -14.66
C ARG A 26 -22.70 1.64 -13.62
N GLU A 27 -23.79 2.22 -14.08
CA GLU A 27 -24.91 2.63 -13.24
C GLU A 27 -25.89 1.48 -13.09
N LEU A 28 -26.23 1.13 -11.85
CA LEU A 28 -27.33 0.22 -11.57
C LEU A 28 -28.59 1.06 -11.43
N THR A 29 -29.57 0.83 -12.30
CA THR A 29 -30.83 1.59 -12.32
C THR A 29 -32.00 0.68 -12.03
N CYS A 30 -33.00 1.19 -11.31
CA CYS A 30 -34.23 0.46 -11.04
C CYS A 30 -34.88 0.04 -12.34
N GLN A 31 -35.18 -1.26 -12.48
CA GLN A 31 -35.83 -1.76 -13.70
C GLN A 31 -37.25 -1.19 -13.88
N TYR A 32 -37.89 -0.73 -12.80
CA TYR A 32 -39.25 -0.21 -12.83
C TYR A 32 -39.32 1.31 -13.05
N CYS A 33 -38.53 2.10 -12.32
CA CYS A 33 -38.63 3.57 -12.37
C CYS A 33 -37.40 4.27 -12.94
N GLY A 34 -36.34 3.53 -13.28
CA GLY A 34 -35.09 4.10 -13.80
C GLY A 34 -34.24 4.86 -12.78
N PHE A 35 -34.63 4.91 -11.50
CA PHE A 35 -33.85 5.56 -10.45
C PHE A 35 -32.50 4.88 -10.27
N THR A 36 -31.42 5.66 -10.18
CA THR A 36 -30.07 5.12 -9.94
C THR A 36 -29.98 4.53 -8.53
N LEU A 37 -29.84 3.22 -8.47
CA LEU A 37 -29.72 2.44 -7.23
C LEU A 37 -28.27 2.40 -6.72
N ASP A 38 -27.31 2.41 -7.64
CA ASP A 38 -25.88 2.40 -7.33
C ASP A 38 -25.07 2.88 -8.54
N VAL A 39 -23.83 3.30 -8.31
CA VAL A 39 -22.88 3.64 -9.37
C VAL A 39 -21.60 2.86 -9.12
N GLU A 40 -21.39 1.80 -9.92
CA GLU A 40 -20.13 1.11 -9.97
C GLU A 40 -19.20 1.86 -10.93
N ASN A 41 -18.20 2.54 -10.38
CA ASN A 41 -17.11 3.07 -11.19
C ASN A 41 -16.33 1.88 -11.80
N LEU A 42 -16.21 1.79 -13.13
CA LEU A 42 -15.55 0.65 -13.79
C LEU A 42 -14.04 0.55 -13.49
N TRP A 43 -13.42 1.63 -12.98
CA TRP A 43 -12.04 1.63 -12.46
C TRP A 43 -11.90 1.18 -11.00
N GLU A 44 -13.00 0.99 -10.28
CA GLU A 44 -13.00 0.81 -8.82
C GLU A 44 -13.04 -0.66 -8.35
N LYS A 45 -12.62 -1.56 -9.24
CA LYS A 45 -12.07 -2.87 -8.89
C LYS A 45 -10.82 -3.16 -9.72
N LYS A 46 -9.79 -2.29 -9.63
CA LYS A 46 -8.43 -2.83 -9.70
C LYS A 46 -8.35 -3.79 -8.52
N GLU A 47 -8.37 -5.10 -8.76
CA GLU A 47 -8.01 -6.09 -7.75
C GLU A 47 -6.78 -5.54 -7.02
N LEU A 48 -6.95 -5.13 -5.76
CA LEU A 48 -5.84 -5.08 -4.82
C LEU A 48 -5.22 -6.47 -4.95
N GLN A 49 -4.06 -6.56 -5.62
CA GLN A 49 -3.50 -7.82 -6.08
C GLN A 49 -3.68 -8.84 -4.97
N THR A 50 -4.51 -9.85 -5.24
CA THR A 50 -5.10 -10.76 -4.26
C THR A 50 -4.06 -11.67 -3.58
N ASN A 51 -2.77 -11.47 -3.90
CA ASN A 51 -1.58 -12.07 -3.31
C ASN A 51 -0.44 -11.04 -3.06
N SER A 52 -0.75 -9.76 -2.84
CA SER A 52 0.30 -8.75 -2.60
C SER A 52 0.96 -8.92 -1.22
N VAL A 53 2.29 -8.84 -1.20
CA VAL A 53 3.13 -8.92 0.01
C VAL A 53 3.79 -7.56 0.24
N ALA A 54 3.89 -7.12 1.49
CA ALA A 54 4.75 -6.00 1.91
C ALA A 54 5.92 -6.49 2.75
N LEU A 55 7.05 -5.78 2.69
CA LEU A 55 8.17 -5.99 3.61
C LEU A 55 8.32 -4.79 4.53
N ILE A 56 8.62 -5.02 5.80
CA ILE A 56 8.82 -3.99 6.81
C ILE A 56 10.13 -4.24 7.54
N ALA A 57 10.95 -3.21 7.73
CA ALA A 57 12.08 -3.24 8.65
C ALA A 57 11.95 -2.09 9.66
N GLU A 58 11.78 -2.43 10.94
CA GLU A 58 11.61 -1.47 12.04
C GLU A 58 12.07 -2.15 13.33
N ASP A 59 12.95 -1.51 14.09
CA ASP A 59 13.54 -2.09 15.30
C ASP A 59 12.54 -2.08 16.48
N SER A 60 11.65 -1.08 16.54
CA SER A 60 10.58 -1.03 17.53
C SER A 60 9.50 -2.08 17.25
N ARG A 61 9.45 -3.12 18.09
CA ARG A 61 8.40 -4.17 18.05
C ARG A 61 7.00 -3.58 18.02
N PHE A 62 6.74 -2.53 18.79
CA PHE A 62 5.42 -1.89 18.83
C PHE A 62 5.04 -1.29 17.48
N ILE A 63 5.93 -0.47 16.89
CA ILE A 63 5.68 0.18 15.60
C ILE A 63 5.54 -0.87 14.49
N ARG A 64 6.43 -1.86 14.48
CA ARG A 64 6.40 -2.97 13.51
C ARG A 64 5.09 -3.76 13.57
N THR A 65 4.61 -4.06 14.78
CA THR A 65 3.33 -4.76 14.99
C THR A 65 2.15 -3.90 14.53
N LEU A 66 2.12 -2.61 14.90
CA LEU A 66 1.08 -1.68 14.50
C LEU A 66 0.99 -1.52 12.97
N LEU A 67 2.12 -1.36 12.29
CA LEU A 67 2.18 -1.28 10.83
C LEU A 67 1.61 -2.55 10.18
N LYS A 68 2.06 -3.72 10.65
CA LYS A 68 1.62 -5.02 10.16
C LYS A 68 0.11 -5.20 10.31
N GLU A 69 -0.42 -4.96 11.51
CA GLU A 69 -1.85 -5.09 11.80
C GLU A 69 -2.69 -4.15 10.93
N LEU A 70 -2.30 -2.88 10.81
CA LEU A 70 -3.07 -1.91 10.04
C LEU A 70 -3.01 -2.19 8.54
N LEU A 71 -1.87 -2.64 8.01
CA LEU A 71 -1.76 -3.05 6.60
C LEU A 71 -2.67 -4.23 6.25
N LEU A 72 -2.72 -5.24 7.12
CA LEU A 72 -3.56 -6.43 6.93
C LEU A 72 -5.04 -6.11 7.15
N LYS A 73 -5.39 -5.38 8.22
CA LYS A 73 -6.77 -5.03 8.56
C LYS A 73 -7.43 -4.18 7.49
N ASN A 74 -6.68 -3.26 6.87
CA ASN A 74 -7.19 -2.43 5.78
C ASN A 74 -7.08 -3.11 4.40
N SER A 75 -6.71 -4.40 4.35
CA SER A 75 -6.58 -5.18 3.10
C SER A 75 -5.67 -4.52 2.06
N ILE A 76 -4.63 -3.79 2.52
CA ILE A 76 -3.67 -3.12 1.64
C ILE A 76 -2.74 -4.18 1.00
N VAL A 77 -2.42 -5.21 1.77
CA VAL A 77 -1.69 -6.41 1.34
C VAL A 77 -2.28 -7.64 2.01
N LYS A 78 -2.04 -8.82 1.42
CA LYS A 78 -2.46 -10.10 1.98
C LYS A 78 -1.47 -10.65 3.00
N GLU A 79 -0.19 -10.33 2.82
CA GLU A 79 0.89 -10.79 3.69
C GLU A 79 1.86 -9.65 3.99
N VAL A 80 2.44 -9.70 5.18
CA VAL A 80 3.47 -8.77 5.65
C VAL A 80 4.61 -9.58 6.25
N ASN A 81 5.79 -9.43 5.65
CA ASN A 81 7.05 -9.97 6.16
C ASN A 81 7.83 -8.87 6.87
N ASP A 82 8.02 -9.01 8.17
CA ASP A 82 8.64 -7.99 9.00
C ASP A 82 10.02 -8.43 9.54
N SER A 83 10.90 -7.47 9.79
CA SER A 83 12.28 -7.67 10.27
C SER A 83 12.65 -6.57 11.28
N GLU A 84 13.58 -6.88 12.17
CA GLU A 84 13.99 -5.97 13.26
C GLU A 84 15.21 -5.11 12.89
N ASN A 85 15.89 -5.42 11.78
CA ASN A 85 17.05 -4.70 11.30
C ASN A 85 17.21 -4.82 9.77
N GLY A 86 18.11 -4.01 9.20
CA GLY A 86 18.34 -3.98 7.75
C GLY A 86 18.96 -5.25 7.17
N LEU A 87 19.74 -6.02 7.95
CA LEU A 87 20.40 -7.24 7.47
C LEU A 87 19.39 -8.37 7.27
N ASP A 88 18.49 -8.56 8.24
CA ASP A 88 17.40 -9.52 8.15
C ASP A 88 16.45 -9.15 7.01
N PHE A 89 16.16 -7.85 6.86
CA PHE A 89 15.38 -7.34 5.73
C PHE A 89 16.01 -7.69 4.38
N VAL A 90 17.31 -7.42 4.18
CA VAL A 90 18.02 -7.74 2.94
C VAL A 90 18.01 -9.24 2.68
N SER A 91 18.19 -10.05 3.72
CA SER A 91 18.16 -11.51 3.62
C SER A 91 16.78 -12.02 3.19
N ALA A 92 15.72 -11.51 3.80
CA ALA A 92 14.33 -11.83 3.44
C ALA A 92 14.00 -11.39 2.01
N TYR A 93 14.37 -10.16 1.64
CA TYR A 93 14.17 -9.64 0.29
C TYR A 93 14.89 -10.49 -0.75
N THR A 94 16.16 -10.84 -0.50
CA THR A 94 16.98 -11.68 -1.39
C THR A 94 16.33 -13.05 -1.61
N ARG A 95 15.83 -13.68 -0.53
CA ARG A 95 15.11 -14.95 -0.64
C ARG A 95 13.86 -14.81 -1.51
N MET A 96 13.06 -13.78 -1.28
CA MET A 96 11.82 -13.57 -2.05
C MET A 96 12.08 -13.37 -3.53
N ILE A 97 13.05 -12.54 -3.91
CA ILE A 97 13.34 -12.31 -5.34
C ILE A 97 13.91 -13.57 -6.02
N ASN A 98 14.65 -14.41 -5.29
CA ASN A 98 15.12 -15.71 -5.80
C ASN A 98 13.94 -16.68 -6.02
N ASP A 99 12.95 -16.65 -5.13
CA ASP A 99 11.70 -17.40 -5.26
C ASP A 99 10.72 -16.76 -6.28
N ARG A 100 11.17 -15.73 -7.02
CA ARG A 100 10.38 -14.95 -8.00
C ARG A 100 9.17 -14.23 -7.41
N ILE A 101 9.20 -13.97 -6.10
CA ILE A 101 8.18 -13.19 -5.39
C ILE A 101 8.66 -11.74 -5.28
N ARG A 102 7.79 -10.80 -5.64
CA ARG A 102 8.08 -9.37 -5.60
C ARG A 102 7.16 -8.68 -4.59
N PRO A 103 7.72 -8.02 -3.56
CA PRO A 103 6.89 -7.21 -2.67
C PRO A 103 6.34 -6.02 -3.44
N ALA A 104 5.09 -5.67 -3.13
CA ALA A 104 4.40 -4.55 -3.74
C ALA A 104 4.99 -3.19 -3.30
N PHE A 105 5.51 -3.14 -2.08
CA PHE A 105 6.32 -2.04 -1.55
C PHE A 105 7.11 -2.55 -0.34
N VAL A 106 8.09 -1.76 0.09
CA VAL A 106 8.83 -1.96 1.33
C VAL A 106 8.72 -0.73 2.23
N ILE A 107 8.65 -0.93 3.53
CA ILE A 107 8.71 0.13 4.55
C ILE A 107 10.00 -0.06 5.34
N LEU A 108 10.81 0.99 5.46
CA LEU A 108 12.11 0.94 6.15
C LEU A 108 12.20 2.08 7.17
N ASP A 109 12.49 1.75 8.43
CA ASP A 109 13.07 2.75 9.33
C ASP A 109 14.51 3.04 8.90
N LEU A 110 14.94 4.29 9.02
CA LEU A 110 16.32 4.68 8.76
C LEU A 110 17.24 4.28 9.92
N ASN A 111 16.78 4.35 11.17
CA ASN A 111 17.61 4.06 12.33
C ASN A 111 17.32 2.66 12.87
N MET A 112 18.17 1.69 12.54
CA MET A 112 18.06 0.32 13.02
C MET A 112 19.44 -0.18 13.45
N PRO A 113 19.53 -1.11 14.42
CA PRO A 113 20.80 -1.76 14.77
C PRO A 113 21.29 -2.63 13.61
N VAL A 114 22.57 -3.03 13.64
CA VAL A 114 23.24 -3.93 12.67
C VAL A 114 23.39 -3.35 11.26
N MET A 115 22.29 -2.93 10.63
CA MET A 115 22.26 -2.29 9.32
C MET A 115 21.11 -1.27 9.28
N ASP A 116 21.45 -0.02 8.95
CA ASP A 116 20.49 1.07 8.81
C ASP A 116 19.63 0.94 7.55
N GLY A 117 18.48 1.61 7.53
CA GLY A 117 17.53 1.51 6.42
C GLY A 117 18.04 2.05 5.09
N LEU A 118 18.94 3.04 5.10
CA LEU A 118 19.49 3.60 3.87
C LEU A 118 20.49 2.63 3.24
N THR A 119 21.33 2.00 4.05
CA THR A 119 22.25 0.92 3.63
C THR A 119 21.47 -0.30 3.13
N ALA A 120 20.41 -0.70 3.83
CA ALA A 120 19.52 -1.77 3.39
C ALA A 120 18.87 -1.46 2.03
N ALA A 121 18.34 -0.24 1.85
CA ALA A 121 17.75 0.21 0.60
C ALA A 121 18.75 0.24 -0.57
N ARG A 122 19.98 0.70 -0.35
CA ARG A 122 21.06 0.67 -1.36
C ARG A 122 21.40 -0.77 -1.76
N THR A 123 21.47 -1.67 -0.79
CA THR A 123 21.75 -3.08 -1.03
C THR A 123 20.62 -3.72 -1.85
N MET A 124 19.36 -3.43 -1.51
CA MET A 124 18.19 -3.86 -2.26
C MET A 124 18.25 -3.38 -3.73
N ARG A 125 18.56 -2.10 -3.97
CA ARG A 125 18.71 -1.55 -5.34
C ARG A 125 19.83 -2.22 -6.12
N ALA A 126 20.96 -2.54 -5.47
CA ALA A 126 22.04 -3.27 -6.10
C ALA A 126 21.63 -4.69 -6.53
N LEU A 127 20.86 -5.38 -5.68
CA LEU A 127 20.29 -6.71 -5.99
C LEU A 127 19.31 -6.64 -7.16
N GLU A 128 18.40 -5.69 -7.16
CA GLU A 128 17.45 -5.47 -8.27
C GLU A 128 18.18 -5.22 -9.58
N LYS A 129 19.18 -4.33 -9.57
CA LYS A 129 20.00 -4.05 -10.75
C LYS A 129 20.74 -5.29 -11.26
N LYS A 130 21.35 -6.05 -10.34
CA LYS A 130 22.10 -7.29 -10.67
C LYS A 130 21.21 -8.33 -11.34
N MET A 131 19.94 -8.42 -10.92
CA MET A 131 18.98 -9.38 -11.46
C MET A 131 18.08 -8.79 -12.55
N SER A 132 18.36 -7.57 -13.01
CA SER A 132 17.54 -6.85 -14.02
C SER A 132 16.05 -6.78 -13.65
N LEU A 133 15.75 -6.60 -12.36
CA LEU A 133 14.40 -6.50 -11.86
C LEU A 133 13.95 -5.03 -11.85
N PRO A 134 12.63 -4.75 -12.00
CA PRO A 134 12.10 -3.42 -11.77
C PRO A 134 12.41 -2.97 -10.33
N HIS A 135 12.41 -1.67 -10.07
CA HIS A 135 12.59 -1.19 -8.70
C HIS A 135 11.28 -1.33 -7.90
N THR A 136 11.34 -1.99 -6.74
CA THR A 136 10.24 -2.01 -5.77
C THR A 136 10.13 -0.64 -5.09
N PRO A 137 8.91 -0.07 -4.93
CA PRO A 137 8.70 1.16 -4.17
C PRO A 137 9.20 1.07 -2.73
N ILE A 138 9.97 2.08 -2.30
CA ILE A 138 10.47 2.21 -0.92
C ILE A 138 9.71 3.32 -0.20
N ILE A 139 9.30 3.06 1.04
CA ILE A 139 8.77 4.08 1.93
C ILE A 139 9.65 4.11 3.18
N PHE A 140 10.47 5.15 3.29
CA PHE A 140 11.20 5.44 4.51
C PHE A 140 10.24 5.99 5.56
N PHE A 141 10.09 5.31 6.68
CA PHE A 141 9.24 5.72 7.79
C PHE A 141 10.07 5.85 9.06
N SER A 142 10.56 7.06 9.34
CA SER A 142 11.57 7.26 10.40
C SER A 142 11.27 8.46 11.28
N SER A 143 11.78 8.45 12.51
CA SER A 143 11.70 9.58 13.45
C SER A 143 12.76 10.64 13.15
N ILE A 144 13.86 10.25 12.49
CA ILE A 144 14.90 11.17 12.01
C ILE A 144 14.25 12.16 11.04
N LYS A 145 14.42 13.45 11.31
CA LYS A 145 14.06 14.50 10.34
C LYS A 145 15.07 14.46 9.20
N ALA A 146 14.60 14.10 8.00
CA ALA A 146 15.45 14.13 6.81
C ALA A 146 15.84 15.57 6.43
N ASP A 147 17.13 15.86 6.53
CA ASP A 147 17.73 17.07 5.95
C ASP A 147 17.82 16.97 4.42
N GLU A 148 18.36 18.01 3.77
CA GLU A 148 18.50 18.00 2.30
C GLU A 148 19.45 16.92 1.79
N GLY A 149 20.51 16.62 2.54
CA GLY A 149 21.48 15.58 2.18
C GLY A 149 20.84 14.20 2.16
N LEU A 150 20.10 13.86 3.22
CA LEU A 150 19.38 12.60 3.34
C LEU A 150 18.27 12.48 2.29
N LYS A 151 17.52 13.56 2.04
CA LYS A 151 16.52 13.61 0.96
C LYS A 151 17.14 13.34 -0.41
N LYS A 152 18.29 13.94 -0.70
CA LYS A 152 19.03 13.70 -1.96
C LYS A 152 19.50 12.26 -2.06
N GLN A 153 19.95 11.65 -0.96
CA GLN A 153 20.32 10.24 -0.97
C GLN A 153 19.11 9.33 -1.23
N MET A 154 17.95 9.64 -0.64
CA MET A 154 16.71 8.88 -0.85
C MET A 154 16.18 9.04 -2.29
N SER A 155 16.31 10.22 -2.92
CA SER A 155 15.85 10.42 -4.30
C SER A 155 16.63 9.60 -5.32
N LEU A 156 17.91 9.31 -5.06
CA LEU A 156 18.72 8.39 -5.87
C LEU A 156 18.22 6.92 -5.79
N LEU A 157 17.36 6.60 -4.83
CA LEU A 157 16.79 5.28 -4.63
C LEU A 157 15.37 5.17 -5.19
N ALA A 158 14.94 6.11 -6.05
CA ALA A 158 13.60 6.15 -6.63
C ALA A 158 13.16 4.83 -7.29
N PRO A 159 11.87 4.46 -7.22
CA PRO A 159 10.77 5.16 -6.52
C PRO A 159 10.89 5.01 -5.00
N ALA A 160 11.02 6.15 -4.31
CA ALA A 160 11.25 6.20 -2.88
C ALA A 160 10.58 7.44 -2.29
N ASN A 161 9.88 7.25 -1.17
CA ASN A 161 9.22 8.31 -0.43
C ASN A 161 9.68 8.29 1.02
N TYR A 162 9.59 9.45 1.68
CA TYR A 162 9.95 9.60 3.08
C TYR A 162 8.78 10.18 3.85
N ILE A 163 8.45 9.55 4.97
CA ILE A 163 7.40 9.95 5.90
C ILE A 163 8.02 10.00 7.29
N ASN A 164 7.88 11.14 7.97
CA ASN A 164 8.34 11.27 9.34
C ASN A 164 7.32 10.64 10.31
N LYS A 165 7.73 9.66 11.12
CA LYS A 165 6.87 8.99 12.11
C LYS A 165 6.59 9.84 13.36
N GLY A 166 7.24 11.01 13.44
CA GLY A 166 7.24 11.88 14.60
C GLY A 166 8.03 11.30 15.77
N SER A 167 8.25 12.15 16.77
CA SER A 167 8.93 11.78 18.01
C SER A 167 7.98 11.69 19.22
N SER A 168 6.69 11.98 19.03
CA SER A 168 5.71 11.88 20.13
C SER A 168 5.53 10.41 20.53
N PRO A 169 5.65 10.09 21.83
CA PRO A 169 5.45 8.74 22.34
C PRO A 169 3.95 8.36 22.44
N GLU A 170 3.04 9.31 22.20
CA GLU A 170 1.59 9.10 22.30
C GLU A 170 1.09 8.10 21.22
N PRO A 171 0.48 6.96 21.63
CA PRO A 171 -0.01 5.94 20.70
C PRO A 171 -0.97 6.48 19.64
N GLU A 172 -1.87 7.39 20.01
CA GLU A 172 -2.87 7.98 19.11
C GLU A 172 -2.22 8.87 18.05
N ALA A 173 -1.12 9.55 18.39
CA ALA A 173 -0.36 10.36 17.44
C ALA A 173 0.36 9.47 16.42
N LEU A 174 0.93 8.35 16.86
CA LEU A 174 1.55 7.37 15.96
C LEU A 174 0.51 6.71 15.05
N ALA A 175 -0.62 6.26 15.61
CA ALA A 175 -1.70 5.63 14.84
C ALA A 175 -2.20 6.55 13.71
N ARG A 176 -2.39 7.85 13.99
CA ARG A 176 -2.74 8.84 12.96
C ARG A 176 -1.68 8.93 11.85
N ARG A 177 -0.39 8.92 12.19
CA ARG A 177 0.70 8.97 11.20
C ARG A 177 0.79 7.70 10.37
N VAL A 178 0.55 6.54 10.98
CA VAL A 178 0.43 5.28 10.23
C VAL A 178 -0.77 5.35 9.29
N GLN A 179 -1.92 5.90 9.72
CA GLN A 179 -3.06 6.09 8.84
C GLN A 179 -2.74 6.99 7.64
N PHE A 180 -2.00 8.09 7.83
CA PHE A 180 -1.52 8.91 6.72
C PHE A 180 -0.62 8.14 5.75
N LEU A 181 0.29 7.31 6.28
CA LEU A 181 1.11 6.42 5.47
C LEU A 181 0.24 5.43 4.66
N LEU A 182 -0.81 4.87 5.25
CA LEU A 182 -1.73 3.97 4.55
C LEU A 182 -2.47 4.68 3.41
N ASN A 183 -3.00 5.88 3.67
CA ASN A 183 -3.68 6.67 2.65
C ASN A 183 -2.72 7.00 1.50
N PHE A 184 -1.49 7.40 1.82
CA PHE A 184 -0.45 7.62 0.83
C PHE A 184 -0.20 6.38 -0.05
N ILE A 185 -0.08 5.19 0.55
CA ILE A 185 0.10 3.93 -0.19
C ILE A 185 -1.09 3.68 -1.14
N LEU A 186 -2.31 3.93 -0.68
CA LEU A 186 -3.52 3.75 -1.48
C LEU A 186 -3.58 4.73 -2.65
N GLU A 187 -3.28 6.01 -2.43
CA GLU A 187 -3.25 7.05 -3.46
C GLU A 187 -2.22 6.75 -4.56
N GLN A 188 -1.00 6.34 -4.20
CA GLN A 188 0.05 6.00 -5.17
C GLN A 188 -0.35 4.81 -6.06
N ARG A 189 -1.14 3.89 -5.51
CA ARG A 189 -1.67 2.74 -6.27
C ARG A 189 -2.82 3.13 -7.20
N GLN A 190 -3.64 4.10 -6.82
CA GLN A 190 -4.70 4.64 -7.68
C GLN A 190 -4.13 5.48 -8.82
N GLY A 191 -3.15 6.35 -8.55
CA GLY A 191 -2.51 7.23 -9.55
C GLY A 191 -1.67 6.52 -10.61
N SER A 192 -1.17 5.30 -10.33
CA SER A 192 -0.47 4.46 -11.32
C SER A 192 -1.41 3.82 -12.36
N SER A 193 -2.69 4.18 -12.36
CA SER A 193 -3.73 3.68 -13.28
C SER A 193 -4.11 4.66 -14.38
N THR A 194 -3.62 5.91 -14.32
CA THR A 194 -4.10 7.02 -15.18
C THR A 194 -3.07 7.49 -16.21
N MET A 195 -1.96 6.76 -16.38
CA MET A 195 -1.02 6.96 -17.49
C MET A 195 -0.94 5.68 -18.33
N GLN A 196 -1.92 5.51 -19.21
CA GLN A 196 -1.84 4.73 -20.44
C GLN A 196 -2.88 5.26 -21.42
#